data_AF-C5KGC2-F1
#
_entry.id   AF-C5KGC2-F1
#
_cell.length_a   1.000
_cell.length_b   1.000
_cell.length_c   1.000
_cell.angle_alpha   90.00
_cell.angle_beta   90.00
_cell.angle_gamma   90.00
#
_symmetry.space_group_name_H-M   'P 1'
#
loop_
_entity.id
_entity.type
_entity.pdbx_description
1 polymer ?
#
loop_
_entity_poly.entity_id
_entity_poly.type
_entity_poly.pdbx_seq_one_letter_code
_entity_poly.pdbx_strand_id
1 'polypeptide(L)'
;MSATTTAAAARLEVERKIALGSATELARFLSALGPPVRRVVLHDTYWDDRKMTLVRQDQWLRLRNGGWEMKIPAISRGSHTGSSSTYNEVEGEASVKQFLFPSGEGTLRSLLEGDGFRVFAELVSHRATYHAVQDGRAINVDVDSATFPDDPVPYSIVELEVLSEASIGDDDGDTKVAASEAVIDAFMERMGIAGKTVRPRSKLVEYLARHDEERLVELAKTCSKYRRIVCELMGSDWVEEHAPEEGEA
;
A
#
# COMPACT_ATOMS: atom_id res chain seq x y z
N MET A 1 0.04 -32.18 -21.52
CA MET A 1 0.71 -32.17 -20.22
C MET A 1 0.55 -30.78 -19.65
N SER A 2 -0.40 -30.58 -18.74
CA SER A 2 -0.64 -29.26 -18.13
C SER A 2 0.51 -28.91 -17.21
N ALA A 3 1.18 -27.79 -17.48
CA ALA A 3 2.10 -27.18 -16.54
C ALA A 3 1.26 -26.58 -15.40
N THR A 4 1.28 -27.24 -14.25
CA THR A 4 0.77 -26.66 -13.01
C THR A 4 1.80 -25.64 -12.55
N THR A 5 1.63 -24.38 -12.99
CA THR A 5 2.37 -23.25 -12.42
C THR A 5 2.07 -23.23 -10.93
N THR A 6 3.06 -23.56 -10.11
CA THR A 6 2.99 -23.28 -8.68
C THR A 6 3.00 -21.76 -8.56
N ALA A 7 1.82 -21.15 -8.46
CA ALA A 7 1.69 -19.75 -8.15
C ALA A 7 2.48 -19.50 -6.86
N ALA A 8 3.37 -18.51 -6.87
CA ALA A 8 3.94 -17.98 -5.64
C ALA A 8 2.77 -17.75 -4.65
N ALA A 9 2.93 -18.16 -3.39
CA ALA A 9 1.86 -18.11 -2.39
C ALA A 9 1.55 -16.65 -2.01
N ALA A 10 0.88 -15.94 -2.93
CA ALA A 10 0.34 -14.62 -2.72
C ALA A 10 -0.70 -14.69 -1.62
N ARG A 11 -0.50 -13.91 -0.55
CA ARG A 11 -1.48 -13.77 0.51
C ARG A 11 -2.32 -12.54 0.23
N LEU A 12 -3.64 -12.68 0.34
CA LEU A 12 -4.54 -11.54 0.22
C LEU A 12 -4.59 -10.77 1.54
N GLU A 13 -4.10 -9.55 1.51
CA GLU A 13 -4.17 -8.59 2.60
C GLU A 13 -5.35 -7.64 2.36
N VAL A 14 -6.22 -7.48 3.36
CA VAL A 14 -7.23 -6.41 3.41
C VAL A 14 -6.78 -5.40 4.45
N GLU A 15 -6.45 -4.21 4.00
CA GLU A 15 -5.76 -3.19 4.79
C GLU A 15 -6.58 -1.89 4.79
N ARG A 16 -6.74 -1.28 5.96
CA ARG A 16 -7.33 0.04 6.11
C ARG A 16 -6.34 1.01 6.75
N LYS A 17 -5.98 2.04 6.00
CA LYS A 17 -5.19 3.16 6.49
C LYS A 17 -6.06 4.17 7.20
N ILE A 18 -5.67 4.58 8.39
CA ILE A 18 -6.33 5.62 9.17
C ILE A 18 -5.31 6.62 9.72
N ALA A 19 -5.73 7.86 9.85
CA ALA A 19 -5.08 8.86 10.69
C ALA A 19 -6.10 9.37 11.71
N LEU A 20 -5.68 9.42 12.97
CA LEU A 20 -6.50 9.95 14.06
C LEU A 20 -6.30 11.46 14.14
N GLY A 21 -7.39 12.20 14.35
CA GLY A 21 -7.40 13.66 14.26
C GLY A 21 -6.62 14.38 15.35
N SER A 22 -6.24 13.69 16.42
CA SER A 22 -5.47 14.26 17.53
C SER A 22 -4.52 13.26 18.17
N ALA A 23 -3.42 13.79 18.74
CA ALA A 23 -2.48 13.00 19.55
C ALA A 23 -3.16 12.32 20.75
N THR A 24 -4.20 12.95 21.32
CA THR A 24 -5.00 12.40 22.41
C THR A 24 -5.78 11.17 21.99
N GLU A 25 -6.39 11.18 20.80
CA GLU A 25 -7.10 10.02 20.27
C GLU A 25 -6.15 8.88 19.95
N LEU A 26 -4.99 9.18 19.36
CA LEU A 26 -3.94 8.19 19.14
C LEU A 26 -3.47 7.57 20.47
N ALA A 27 -3.15 8.39 21.47
CA ALA A 27 -2.73 7.89 22.78
C ALA A 27 -3.80 6.99 23.45
N ARG A 28 -5.08 7.35 23.34
CA ARG A 28 -6.19 6.53 23.85
C ARG A 28 -6.28 5.20 23.11
N PHE A 29 -6.20 5.24 21.78
CA PHE A 29 -6.22 4.05 20.94
C PHE A 29 -5.07 3.09 21.27
N LEU A 30 -3.84 3.61 21.33
CA LEU A 30 -2.65 2.82 21.69
C LEU A 30 -2.73 2.25 23.12
N SER A 31 -3.23 3.05 24.07
CA SER A 31 -3.42 2.58 25.46
C SER A 31 -4.39 1.39 25.53
N ALA A 32 -5.46 1.42 24.73
CA ALA A 32 -6.43 0.32 24.65
C ALA A 32 -5.87 -0.95 23.98
N LEU A 33 -4.85 -0.82 23.10
CA LEU A 33 -4.15 -1.96 22.51
C LEU A 33 -3.13 -2.60 23.46
N GLY A 34 -2.68 -1.86 24.48
CA GLY A 34 -1.57 -2.28 25.34
C GLY A 34 -0.20 -2.07 24.68
N PRO A 35 0.87 -2.73 25.14
CA PRO A 35 2.20 -2.58 24.58
C PRO A 35 2.33 -3.22 23.19
N PRO A 36 3.16 -2.68 22.29
CA PRO A 36 3.40 -3.31 21.00
C PRO A 36 4.14 -4.63 21.16
N VAL A 37 3.81 -5.58 20.30
CA VAL A 37 4.45 -6.89 20.25
C VAL A 37 5.80 -6.84 19.54
N ARG A 38 6.00 -5.84 18.66
CA ARG A 38 7.22 -5.66 17.89
C ARG A 38 7.45 -4.18 17.59
N ARG A 39 8.72 -3.78 17.62
CA ARG A 39 9.19 -2.49 17.08
C ARG A 39 10.30 -2.76 16.10
N VAL A 40 10.27 -2.09 14.95
CA VAL A 40 11.27 -2.27 13.90
C VAL A 40 11.48 -0.96 13.16
N VAL A 41 12.70 -0.78 12.63
CA VAL A 41 13.00 0.27 11.66
C VAL A 41 13.04 -0.40 10.28
N LEU A 42 12.22 0.12 9.36
CA LEU A 42 12.10 -0.36 8.00
C LEU A 42 12.78 0.64 7.07
N HIS A 43 13.73 0.16 6.29
CA HIS A 43 14.38 0.89 5.21
C HIS A 43 13.83 0.37 3.88
N ASP A 44 13.01 1.20 3.23
CA ASP A 44 12.36 0.89 1.97
C ASP A 44 12.99 1.70 0.85
N THR A 45 13.47 1.01 -0.21
CA THR A 45 13.79 1.64 -1.49
C THR A 45 12.79 1.15 -2.53
N TYR A 46 12.05 2.07 -3.15
CA TYR A 46 11.05 1.75 -4.16
C TYR A 46 11.63 1.86 -5.57
N TRP A 47 11.24 0.91 -6.40
CA TRP A 47 11.77 0.75 -7.75
C TRP A 47 10.65 0.81 -8.79
N ASP A 48 10.89 1.55 -9.86
CA ASP A 48 10.03 1.57 -11.06
C ASP A 48 10.87 1.99 -12.27
N ASP A 49 10.30 1.87 -13.47
CA ASP A 49 10.91 2.42 -14.67
C ASP A 49 10.62 3.93 -14.81
N ARG A 50 11.23 4.58 -15.82
CA ARG A 50 11.00 6.02 -16.07
C ARG A 50 9.56 6.37 -16.41
N LYS A 51 8.76 5.39 -16.86
CA LYS A 51 7.36 5.57 -17.22
C LYS A 51 6.44 5.35 -16.01
N MET A 52 6.98 4.92 -14.86
CA MET A 52 6.22 4.55 -13.68
C MET A 52 5.23 3.41 -13.97
N THR A 53 5.67 2.42 -14.76
CA THR A 53 4.81 1.34 -15.25
C THR A 53 4.12 0.59 -14.11
N LEU A 54 4.84 0.27 -13.01
CA LEU A 54 4.26 -0.45 -11.88
C LEU A 54 3.28 0.43 -11.11
N VAL A 55 3.68 1.66 -10.74
CA VAL A 55 2.86 2.59 -9.96
C VAL A 55 1.55 2.95 -10.67
N ARG A 56 1.57 3.05 -12.01
CA ARG A 56 0.37 3.26 -12.84
C ARG A 56 -0.61 2.09 -12.80
N GLN A 57 -0.09 0.88 -12.61
CA GLN A 57 -0.87 -0.35 -12.45
C GLN A 57 -1.21 -0.65 -10.99
N ASP A 58 -0.96 0.31 -10.08
CA ASP A 58 -1.11 0.16 -8.63
C ASP A 58 -0.30 -1.02 -8.04
N GLN A 59 0.83 -1.32 -8.68
CA GLN A 59 1.82 -2.27 -8.22
C GLN A 59 2.98 -1.55 -7.57
N TRP A 60 3.53 -2.15 -6.52
CA TRP A 60 4.55 -1.50 -5.69
C TRP A 60 5.70 -2.46 -5.46
N LEU A 61 6.83 -2.23 -6.13
CA LEU A 61 8.06 -2.97 -5.92
C LEU A 61 8.97 -2.22 -4.96
N ARG A 62 9.42 -2.90 -3.90
CA ARG A 62 10.38 -2.35 -2.96
C ARG A 62 11.41 -3.38 -2.52
N LEU A 63 12.58 -2.88 -2.14
CA LEU A 63 13.55 -3.59 -1.33
C LEU A 63 13.41 -3.07 0.10
N ARG A 64 12.92 -3.92 1.01
CA ARG A 64 12.70 -3.62 2.42
C ARG A 64 13.72 -4.35 3.27
N ASN A 65 14.58 -3.61 3.99
CA ASN A 65 15.61 -4.21 4.85
C ASN A 65 16.44 -5.31 4.16
N GLY A 66 16.67 -5.18 2.84
CA GLY A 66 17.39 -6.15 2.01
C GLY A 66 16.56 -7.30 1.43
N GLY A 67 15.27 -7.40 1.75
CA GLY A 67 14.32 -8.35 1.16
C GLY A 67 13.45 -7.71 0.08
N TRP A 68 13.24 -8.39 -1.04
CA TRP A 68 12.34 -7.92 -2.10
C TRP A 68 10.88 -8.22 -1.74
N GLU A 69 10.02 -7.22 -1.92
CA GLU A 69 8.58 -7.32 -1.73
C GLU A 69 7.86 -6.64 -2.89
N MET A 70 6.76 -7.22 -3.32
CA MET A 70 5.87 -6.64 -4.32
C MET A 70 4.42 -6.71 -3.85
N LYS A 71 3.74 -5.56 -3.81
CA LYS A 71 2.28 -5.49 -3.66
C LYS A 71 1.64 -5.41 -5.04
N ILE A 72 0.66 -6.27 -5.31
CA ILE A 72 -0.09 -6.34 -6.57
C ILE A 72 -1.60 -6.24 -6.24
N PRO A 73 -2.40 -5.44 -6.96
CA PRO A 73 -3.84 -5.36 -6.71
C PRO A 73 -4.50 -6.73 -6.72
N ALA A 74 -5.35 -7.01 -5.72
CA ALA A 74 -5.92 -8.34 -5.54
C ALA A 74 -7.07 -8.69 -6.48
N ILE A 75 -7.81 -7.67 -6.91
CA ILE A 75 -9.05 -7.84 -7.67
C ILE A 75 -8.86 -7.19 -9.03
N SER A 76 -9.39 -7.82 -10.08
CA SER A 76 -9.36 -7.30 -11.47
C SER A 76 -10.04 -5.93 -11.64
N ARG A 77 -10.78 -5.46 -10.63
CA ARG A 77 -11.45 -4.15 -10.59
C ARG A 77 -10.64 -3.07 -9.83
N GLY A 78 -9.41 -3.37 -9.41
CA GLY A 78 -8.53 -2.47 -8.68
C GLY A 78 -8.32 -2.89 -7.22
N SER A 79 -7.41 -2.21 -6.52
CA SER A 79 -7.07 -2.51 -5.12
C SER A 79 -8.02 -1.90 -4.10
N HIS A 80 -8.93 -1.02 -4.49
CA HIS A 80 -9.76 -0.28 -3.55
C HIS A 80 -11.20 -0.79 -3.55
N THR A 81 -11.59 -1.42 -2.44
CA THR A 81 -12.98 -1.74 -2.11
C THR A 81 -13.40 -0.83 -0.97
N GLY A 82 -14.45 -0.03 -1.15
CA GLY A 82 -14.91 0.91 -0.12
C GLY A 82 -13.80 1.83 0.41
N SER A 83 -13.45 1.67 1.70
CA SER A 83 -12.42 2.45 2.39
C SER A 83 -11.07 1.72 2.53
N SER A 84 -10.99 0.46 2.08
CA SER A 84 -9.85 -0.42 2.27
C SER A 84 -9.03 -0.57 0.99
N SER A 85 -7.87 -1.19 1.15
CA SER A 85 -6.92 -1.56 0.13
C SER A 85 -6.74 -3.08 0.16
N THR A 86 -6.75 -3.72 -0.99
CA THR A 86 -6.60 -5.15 -1.15
C THR A 86 -5.44 -5.47 -2.07
N TYR A 87 -4.47 -6.20 -1.53
CA TYR A 87 -3.24 -6.52 -2.23
C TYR A 87 -2.86 -7.99 -2.04
N ASN A 88 -2.35 -8.57 -3.10
CA ASN A 88 -1.53 -9.76 -3.04
C ASN A 88 -0.09 -9.34 -2.74
N GLU A 89 0.47 -9.88 -1.66
CA GLU A 89 1.88 -9.70 -1.33
C GLU A 89 2.71 -10.85 -1.88
N VAL A 90 3.73 -10.50 -2.67
CA VAL A 90 4.75 -11.42 -3.18
C VAL A 90 6.07 -11.07 -2.52
N GLU A 91 6.55 -11.97 -1.66
CA GLU A 91 7.78 -11.77 -0.90
C GLU A 91 8.92 -12.67 -1.40
N GLY A 92 10.13 -12.16 -1.30
CA GLY A 92 11.36 -12.86 -1.63
C GLY A 92 11.75 -12.72 -3.10
N GLU A 93 13.07 -12.66 -3.33
CA GLU A 93 13.63 -12.40 -4.65
C GLU A 93 13.14 -13.39 -5.71
N ALA A 94 13.12 -14.68 -5.38
CA ALA A 94 12.69 -15.73 -6.32
C ALA A 94 11.24 -15.54 -6.77
N SER A 95 10.33 -15.25 -5.84
CA SER A 95 8.90 -15.06 -6.14
C SER A 95 8.67 -13.79 -6.97
N VAL A 96 9.30 -12.68 -6.58
CA VAL A 96 9.19 -11.40 -7.30
C VAL A 96 9.80 -11.51 -8.69
N LYS A 97 10.96 -12.17 -8.83
CA LYS A 97 11.59 -12.46 -10.12
C LYS A 97 10.70 -13.33 -11.00
N GLN A 98 10.11 -14.39 -10.45
CA GLN A 98 9.19 -15.25 -11.19
C GLN A 98 7.96 -14.48 -11.71
N PHE A 99 7.52 -13.45 -10.98
CA PHE A 99 6.41 -12.60 -11.37
C PHE A 99 6.79 -11.62 -12.49
N LEU A 100 7.87 -10.85 -12.32
CA LEU A 100 8.26 -9.78 -13.26
C LEU A 100 9.03 -10.29 -14.48
N PHE A 101 9.89 -11.29 -14.28
CA PHE A 101 10.83 -11.80 -15.28
C PHE A 101 10.81 -13.35 -15.27
N PRO A 102 9.69 -13.98 -15.66
CA PRO A 102 9.51 -15.44 -15.57
C PRO A 102 10.56 -16.24 -16.34
N SER A 103 11.15 -15.65 -17.38
CA SER A 103 12.23 -16.25 -18.20
C SER A 103 13.58 -15.54 -18.01
N GLY A 104 13.70 -14.67 -17.01
CA GLY A 104 14.90 -13.87 -16.78
C GLY A 104 16.02 -14.66 -16.09
N GLU A 105 17.23 -14.55 -16.62
CA GLU A 105 18.44 -15.15 -16.02
C GLU A 105 19.19 -14.13 -15.15
N GLY A 106 19.81 -14.59 -14.07
CA GLY A 106 20.53 -13.73 -13.11
C GLY A 106 19.71 -13.25 -11.91
N THR A 107 20.22 -12.23 -11.22
CA THR A 107 19.57 -11.65 -10.02
C THR A 107 18.41 -10.75 -10.40
N LEU A 108 17.44 -10.57 -9.50
CA LEU A 108 16.33 -9.63 -9.74
C LEU A 108 16.83 -8.21 -9.99
N ARG A 109 17.83 -7.76 -9.22
CA ARG A 109 18.42 -6.43 -9.38
C ARG A 109 19.01 -6.21 -10.78
N SER A 110 19.80 -7.15 -11.28
CA SER A 110 20.38 -7.03 -12.63
C SER A 110 19.33 -7.00 -13.73
N LEU A 111 18.23 -7.75 -13.56
CA LEU A 111 17.11 -7.76 -14.50
C LEU A 111 16.37 -6.42 -14.49
N LEU A 112 16.03 -5.91 -13.30
CA LEU A 112 15.43 -4.58 -13.12
C LEU A 112 16.28 -3.49 -13.76
N GLU A 113 17.57 -3.44 -13.43
CA GLU A 113 18.48 -2.41 -13.96
C GLU A 113 18.62 -2.49 -15.48
N GLY A 114 18.68 -3.72 -16.03
CA GLY A 114 18.72 -3.99 -17.46
C GLY A 114 17.46 -3.58 -18.21
N ASP A 115 16.28 -3.68 -17.57
CA ASP A 115 14.99 -3.25 -18.11
C ASP A 115 14.68 -1.76 -17.81
N GLY A 116 15.66 -1.03 -17.26
CA GLY A 116 15.56 0.42 -17.05
C GLY A 116 14.92 0.84 -15.73
N PHE A 117 14.62 -0.09 -14.83
CA PHE A 117 14.12 0.22 -13.49
C PHE A 117 15.22 0.87 -12.64
N ARG A 118 14.84 1.86 -11.84
CA ARG A 118 15.72 2.56 -10.90
C ARG A 118 15.01 2.82 -9.59
N VAL A 119 15.78 3.08 -8.53
CA VAL A 119 15.24 3.63 -7.29
C VAL A 119 14.66 5.01 -7.59
N PHE A 120 13.42 5.25 -7.16
CA PHE A 120 12.77 6.55 -7.32
C PHE A 120 12.28 7.16 -6.00
N ALA A 121 12.22 6.36 -4.93
CA ALA A 121 11.88 6.84 -3.59
C ALA A 121 12.58 6.01 -2.51
N GLU A 122 12.98 6.67 -1.43
CA GLU A 122 13.55 6.04 -0.24
C GLU A 122 12.81 6.51 1.00
N LEU A 123 12.45 5.58 1.87
CA LEU A 123 11.67 5.87 3.07
C LEU A 123 12.25 5.10 4.25
N VAL A 124 12.26 5.75 5.41
CA VAL A 124 12.55 5.10 6.69
C VAL A 124 11.29 5.14 7.54
N SER A 125 10.75 3.98 7.92
CA SER A 125 9.60 3.88 8.81
C SER A 125 9.98 3.30 10.16
N HIS A 126 9.65 4.00 11.24
CA HIS A 126 9.63 3.45 12.58
C HIS A 126 8.26 2.83 12.83
N ARG A 127 8.20 1.49 12.83
CA ARG A 127 6.97 0.73 12.99
C ARG A 127 6.85 0.16 14.39
N ALA A 128 5.68 0.35 14.99
CA ALA A 128 5.23 -0.40 16.15
C ALA A 128 4.04 -1.27 15.76
N THR A 129 4.20 -2.58 15.85
CA THR A 129 3.15 -3.56 15.54
C THR A 129 2.45 -3.98 16.82
N TYR A 130 1.12 -3.98 16.77
CA TYR A 130 0.23 -4.52 17.80
C TYR A 130 -0.62 -5.61 17.17
N HIS A 131 -1.08 -6.55 17.99
CA HIS A 131 -2.05 -7.56 17.57
C HIS A 131 -3.35 -7.37 18.34
N ALA A 132 -4.45 -7.41 17.62
CA ALA A 132 -5.78 -7.46 18.20
C ALA A 132 -6.55 -8.65 17.62
N VAL A 133 -7.64 -9.00 18.30
CA VAL A 133 -8.60 -9.99 17.81
C VAL A 133 -9.97 -9.34 17.80
N GLN A 134 -10.70 -9.54 16.71
CA GLN A 134 -12.09 -9.14 16.53
C GLN A 134 -12.83 -10.29 15.86
N ASP A 135 -13.94 -10.73 16.45
CA ASP A 135 -14.77 -11.83 15.94
C ASP A 135 -13.98 -13.11 15.60
N GLY A 136 -13.00 -13.44 16.45
CA GLY A 136 -12.13 -14.61 16.29
C GLY A 136 -11.06 -14.46 15.21
N ARG A 137 -11.00 -13.33 14.50
CA ARG A 137 -10.00 -13.04 13.46
C ARG A 137 -8.91 -12.12 14.00
N ALA A 138 -7.67 -12.39 13.62
CA ALA A 138 -6.53 -11.58 13.96
C ALA A 138 -6.52 -10.28 13.14
N ILE A 139 -6.18 -9.18 13.79
CA ILE A 139 -5.92 -7.88 13.17
C ILE A 139 -4.49 -7.48 13.54
N ASN A 140 -3.66 -7.23 12.53
CA ASN A 140 -2.39 -6.56 12.74
C ASN A 140 -2.63 -5.05 12.70
N VAL A 141 -2.10 -4.35 13.68
CA VAL A 141 -2.18 -2.89 13.77
C VAL A 141 -0.77 -2.35 13.70
N ASP A 142 -0.42 -1.79 12.56
CA ASP A 142 0.89 -1.20 12.33
C ASP A 142 0.82 0.31 12.46
N VAL A 143 1.51 0.84 13.45
CA VAL A 143 1.61 2.27 13.73
C VAL A 143 2.96 2.72 13.21
N ASP A 144 2.93 3.51 12.15
CA ASP A 144 4.12 3.97 11.47
C ASP A 144 4.36 5.45 11.68
N SER A 145 5.63 5.78 11.84
CA SER A 145 6.16 7.12 11.66
C SER A 145 7.25 7.06 10.59
N ALA A 146 6.94 7.58 9.41
CA ALA A 146 7.83 7.58 8.25
C ALA A 146 8.56 8.92 8.14
N THR A 147 9.85 8.85 7.81
CA THR A 147 10.69 10.00 7.47
C THR A 147 11.21 9.84 6.06
N PHE A 148 11.39 10.96 5.38
CA PHE A 148 11.89 11.02 4.02
C PHE A 148 13.27 11.70 3.98
N PRO A 149 14.12 11.38 3.01
CA PRO A 149 15.38 12.08 2.80
C PRO A 149 15.19 13.59 2.80
N ASP A 150 16.00 14.28 3.58
CA ASP A 150 16.01 15.74 3.69
C ASP A 150 14.68 16.39 4.20
N ASP A 151 13.72 15.59 4.70
CA ASP A 151 12.49 16.07 5.34
C ASP A 151 12.48 15.75 6.85
N PRO A 152 12.56 16.77 7.73
CA PRO A 152 12.53 16.56 9.17
C PRO A 152 11.12 16.25 9.71
N VAL A 153 10.06 16.41 8.92
CA VAL A 153 8.67 16.27 9.36
C VAL A 153 8.17 14.85 9.14
N PRO A 154 7.98 14.04 10.20
CA PRO A 154 7.52 12.68 10.02
C PRO A 154 6.07 12.64 9.52
N TYR A 155 5.77 11.63 8.69
CA TYR A 155 4.42 11.27 8.29
C TYR A 155 3.94 10.05 9.07
N SER A 156 2.84 10.20 9.83
CA SER A 156 2.34 9.13 10.68
C SER A 156 1.02 8.58 10.17
N ILE A 157 0.93 7.25 10.10
CA ILE A 157 -0.28 6.52 9.72
C ILE A 157 -0.45 5.30 10.59
N VAL A 158 -1.69 4.81 10.69
CA VAL A 158 -2.01 3.51 11.28
C VAL A 158 -2.61 2.64 10.18
N GLU A 159 -2.08 1.44 10.02
CA GLU A 159 -2.54 0.42 9.07
C GLU A 159 -3.23 -0.69 9.88
N LEU A 160 -4.52 -0.94 9.59
CA LEU A 160 -5.29 -2.06 10.14
C LEU A 160 -5.34 -3.16 9.10
N GLU A 161 -4.69 -4.28 9.36
CA GLU A 161 -4.51 -5.36 8.39
C GLU A 161 -5.20 -6.63 8.86
N VAL A 162 -5.99 -7.21 7.97
CA VAL A 162 -6.59 -8.54 8.12
C VAL A 162 -6.14 -9.37 6.94
N LEU A 163 -5.44 -10.47 7.21
CA LEU A 163 -5.18 -11.48 6.20
C LEU A 163 -6.51 -12.18 5.87
N SER A 164 -6.86 -12.15 4.59
CA SER A 164 -8.01 -12.85 4.06
C SER A 164 -7.63 -14.29 3.72
N GLU A 165 -8.60 -15.18 3.82
CA GLU A 165 -8.46 -16.56 3.37
C GLU A 165 -8.60 -16.69 1.84
N ALA A 166 -8.83 -15.58 1.12
CA ALA A 166 -8.96 -15.63 -0.33
C ALA A 166 -7.61 -15.75 -1.03
N SER A 167 -7.61 -16.47 -2.14
CA SER A 167 -6.48 -16.64 -3.04
C SER A 167 -6.75 -16.02 -4.41
N ILE A 168 -5.68 -15.80 -5.20
CA ILE A 168 -5.80 -15.34 -6.58
C ILE A 168 -6.67 -16.32 -7.38
N GLY A 169 -7.76 -15.81 -7.96
CA GLY A 169 -8.69 -16.61 -8.77
C GLY A 169 -9.82 -17.26 -7.98
N ASP A 170 -9.98 -16.95 -6.69
CA ASP A 170 -11.15 -17.38 -5.91
C ASP A 170 -12.44 -16.69 -6.40
N ASP A 171 -13.43 -17.50 -6.79
CA ASP A 171 -14.75 -17.02 -7.24
C ASP A 171 -15.53 -16.25 -6.15
N ASP A 172 -15.18 -16.43 -4.87
CA ASP A 172 -15.80 -15.74 -3.72
C ASP A 172 -14.95 -14.61 -3.13
N GLY A 173 -13.87 -14.20 -3.81
CA GLY A 173 -12.89 -13.24 -3.29
C GLY A 173 -13.52 -11.95 -2.75
N ASP A 174 -14.47 -11.38 -3.47
CA ASP A 174 -15.22 -10.17 -3.06
C ASP A 174 -15.94 -10.37 -1.71
N THR A 175 -16.51 -11.56 -1.49
CA THR A 175 -17.24 -11.88 -0.25
C THR A 175 -16.28 -12.00 0.94
N LYS A 176 -15.13 -12.66 0.72
CA LYS A 176 -14.09 -12.79 1.75
C LYS A 176 -13.43 -11.45 2.10
N VAL A 177 -13.25 -10.58 1.10
CA VAL A 177 -12.81 -9.19 1.31
C VAL A 177 -13.82 -8.44 2.16
N ALA A 178 -15.10 -8.43 1.76
CA ALA A 178 -16.15 -7.74 2.52
C ALA A 178 -16.26 -8.25 3.98
N ALA A 179 -16.11 -9.55 4.21
CA ALA A 179 -16.07 -10.12 5.56
C ALA A 179 -14.85 -9.62 6.38
N SER A 180 -13.72 -9.35 5.73
CA SER A 180 -12.53 -8.77 6.37
C SER A 180 -12.71 -7.28 6.65
N GLU A 181 -13.38 -6.53 5.77
CA GLU A 181 -13.75 -5.14 6.01
C GLU A 181 -14.69 -5.01 7.20
N ALA A 182 -15.70 -5.88 7.31
CA ALA A 182 -16.64 -5.89 8.43
C ALA A 182 -15.95 -6.13 9.79
N VAL A 183 -14.91 -6.96 9.82
CA VAL A 183 -14.08 -7.19 11.01
C VAL A 183 -13.32 -5.92 11.40
N ILE A 184 -12.77 -5.20 10.42
CA ILE A 184 -12.11 -3.91 10.66
C ILE A 184 -13.12 -2.87 11.17
N ASP A 185 -14.32 -2.81 10.59
CA ASP A 185 -15.39 -1.91 11.02
C ASP A 185 -15.77 -2.16 12.50
N ALA A 186 -16.09 -3.41 12.85
CA ALA A 186 -16.44 -3.80 14.21
C ALA A 186 -15.29 -3.52 15.21
N PHE A 187 -14.05 -3.71 14.79
CA PHE A 187 -12.88 -3.38 15.59
C PHE A 187 -12.78 -1.86 15.84
N MET A 188 -12.96 -1.05 14.80
CA MET A 188 -12.93 0.41 14.92
C MET A 188 -14.05 0.94 15.83
N GLU A 189 -15.25 0.34 15.76
CA GLU A 189 -16.36 0.64 16.66
C GLU A 189 -16.03 0.31 18.11
N ARG A 190 -15.53 -0.92 18.36
CA ARG A 190 -15.12 -1.36 19.71
C ARG A 190 -14.05 -0.46 20.31
N MET A 191 -13.10 -0.01 19.50
CA MET A 191 -12.03 0.89 19.91
C MET A 191 -12.49 2.36 20.03
N GLY A 192 -13.74 2.65 19.68
CA GLY A 192 -14.33 3.98 19.77
C GLY A 192 -13.72 5.00 18.81
N ILE A 193 -13.14 4.53 17.69
CA ILE A 193 -12.49 5.36 16.67
C ILE A 193 -13.29 5.44 15.36
N ALA A 194 -14.37 4.66 15.22
CA ALA A 194 -15.30 4.76 14.10
C ALA A 194 -15.79 6.22 13.93
N GLY A 195 -15.69 6.74 12.71
CA GLY A 195 -16.07 8.12 12.37
C GLY A 195 -15.12 9.23 12.88
N LYS A 196 -14.01 8.89 13.55
CA LYS A 196 -13.00 9.84 14.06
C LYS A 196 -11.68 9.80 13.27
N THR A 197 -11.65 9.00 12.22
CA THR A 197 -10.48 8.79 11.38
C THR A 197 -10.66 9.49 10.06
N VAL A 198 -9.58 10.08 9.54
CA VAL A 198 -9.48 10.44 8.13
C VAL A 198 -8.73 9.34 7.39
N ARG A 199 -8.96 9.22 6.08
CA ARG A 199 -8.18 8.32 5.22
C ARG A 199 -6.90 9.04 4.78
N PRO A 200 -5.72 8.66 5.29
CA PRO A 200 -4.48 9.28 4.87
C PRO A 200 -4.06 8.77 3.49
N ARG A 201 -3.11 9.47 2.87
CA ARG A 201 -2.35 8.98 1.72
C ARG A 201 -1.45 7.82 2.17
N SER A 202 -1.01 6.99 1.23
CA SER A 202 0.06 6.04 1.53
C SER A 202 1.39 6.79 1.72
N LYS A 203 2.34 6.18 2.42
CA LYS A 203 3.66 6.81 2.67
C LYS A 203 4.39 7.18 1.39
N LEU A 204 4.31 6.32 0.37
CA LEU A 204 4.95 6.57 -0.93
C LEU A 204 4.25 7.71 -1.69
N VAL A 205 2.92 7.78 -1.64
CA VAL A 205 2.19 8.90 -2.26
C VAL A 205 2.50 10.21 -1.51
N GLU A 206 2.61 10.17 -0.19
CA GLU A 206 3.06 11.31 0.60
C GLU A 206 4.49 11.73 0.22
N TYR A 207 5.41 10.78 0.06
CA TYR A 207 6.76 11.06 -0.40
C TYR A 207 6.74 11.81 -1.74
N LEU A 208 6.00 11.31 -2.73
CA LEU A 208 5.87 11.97 -4.03
C LEU A 208 5.29 13.38 -3.88
N ALA A 209 4.26 13.56 -3.04
CA ALA A 209 3.66 14.87 -2.81
C ALA A 209 4.65 15.90 -2.23
N ARG A 210 5.64 15.47 -1.44
CA ARG A 210 6.60 16.36 -0.78
C ARG A 210 7.90 16.57 -1.55
N HIS A 211 8.33 15.55 -2.29
CA HIS A 211 9.67 15.50 -2.89
C HIS A 211 9.67 15.40 -4.41
N ASP A 212 8.53 15.06 -5.01
CA ASP A 212 8.43 14.82 -6.45
C ASP A 212 7.02 15.12 -6.97
N GLU A 213 6.58 16.35 -6.70
CA GLU A 213 5.24 16.82 -7.05
C GLU A 213 4.99 16.71 -8.57
N GLU A 214 6.01 16.99 -9.39
CA GLU A 214 5.93 16.86 -10.85
C GLU A 214 5.57 15.42 -11.27
N ARG A 215 6.21 14.42 -10.67
CA ARG A 215 5.90 13.01 -10.93
C ARG A 215 4.51 12.63 -10.44
N LEU A 216 4.08 13.14 -9.28
CA LEU A 216 2.72 12.92 -8.79
C LEU A 216 1.67 13.50 -9.74
N VAL A 217 1.91 14.71 -10.25
CA VAL A 217 1.11 15.38 -11.28
C VAL A 217 1.07 14.56 -12.57
N GLU A 218 2.21 14.04 -13.03
CA GLU A 218 2.27 13.24 -14.25
C GLU A 218 1.49 11.92 -14.12
N LEU A 219 1.52 11.29 -12.94
CA LEU A 219 0.68 10.14 -12.63
C LEU A 219 -0.81 10.51 -12.68
N ALA A 220 -1.18 11.67 -12.13
CA ALA A 220 -2.55 12.17 -12.09
C ALA A 220 -3.17 12.40 -13.47
N LYS A 221 -2.38 12.76 -14.49
CA LYS A 221 -2.88 12.94 -15.86
C LYS A 221 -3.50 11.68 -16.46
N THR A 222 -3.06 10.52 -16.00
CA THR A 222 -3.41 9.22 -16.59
C THR A 222 -4.10 8.25 -15.64
N CYS A 223 -4.19 8.58 -14.36
CA CYS A 223 -4.72 7.68 -13.34
C CYS A 223 -5.61 8.45 -12.36
N SER A 224 -6.90 8.08 -12.34
CA SER A 224 -7.94 8.75 -11.55
C SER A 224 -7.64 8.77 -10.05
N LYS A 225 -6.97 7.74 -9.53
CA LYS A 225 -6.50 7.66 -8.13
C LYS A 225 -5.61 8.85 -7.78
N TYR A 226 -4.56 9.08 -8.57
CA TYR A 226 -3.63 10.19 -8.32
C TYR A 226 -4.25 11.54 -8.68
N ARG A 227 -5.15 11.58 -9.67
CA ARG A 227 -5.91 12.80 -9.98
C ARG A 227 -6.62 13.34 -8.75
N ARG A 228 -7.41 12.51 -8.07
CA ARG A 228 -8.09 12.91 -6.82
C ARG A 228 -7.12 13.46 -5.77
N ILE A 229 -5.99 12.80 -5.59
CA ILE A 229 -4.96 13.23 -4.62
C ILE A 229 -4.40 14.61 -4.99
N VAL A 230 -4.12 14.84 -6.28
CA VAL A 230 -3.66 16.14 -6.77
C VAL A 230 -4.74 17.21 -6.60
N CYS A 231 -6.02 16.91 -6.88
CA CYS A 231 -7.13 17.83 -6.60
C CYS A 231 -7.13 18.28 -5.13
N GLU A 232 -6.96 17.33 -4.20
CA GLU A 232 -6.97 17.56 -2.76
C GLU A 232 -5.77 18.42 -2.30
N LEU A 233 -4.64 18.34 -3.00
CA LEU A 233 -3.41 19.07 -2.69
C LEU A 233 -3.35 20.47 -3.32
N MET A 234 -3.73 20.57 -4.59
CA MET A 234 -3.46 21.74 -5.44
C MET A 234 -4.73 22.55 -5.75
N GLY A 235 -5.90 22.06 -5.36
CA GLY A 235 -7.19 22.68 -5.64
C GLY A 235 -7.85 22.16 -6.93
N SER A 236 -9.13 22.51 -7.11
CA SER A 236 -9.95 22.09 -8.26
C SER A 236 -9.43 22.63 -9.59
N ASP A 237 -8.85 23.82 -9.58
CA ASP A 237 -8.52 24.59 -10.79
C ASP A 237 -7.44 23.91 -11.62
N TRP A 238 -6.50 23.19 -10.98
CA TRP A 238 -5.47 22.39 -11.66
C TRP A 238 -6.07 21.30 -12.56
N VAL A 239 -7.20 20.72 -12.13
CA VAL A 239 -7.83 19.56 -12.75
C VAL A 239 -8.55 19.96 -14.03
N GLU A 240 -9.14 21.15 -14.04
CA GLU A 240 -9.84 21.70 -15.21
C GLU A 240 -8.86 22.01 -16.35
N GLU A 241 -7.66 22.48 -16.03
CA GLU A 241 -6.60 22.75 -17.01
C GLU A 241 -5.95 21.48 -17.59
N HIS A 242 -6.03 20.34 -16.87
CA HIS A 242 -5.31 19.10 -17.20
C HIS A 242 -6.24 17.88 -17.28
N ALA A 243 -7.54 18.11 -17.50
CA ALA A 243 -8.49 17.04 -17.82
C ALA A 243 -8.13 16.42 -19.18
N PRO A 244 -8.11 15.09 -19.32
CA PRO A 244 -7.95 14.46 -20.63
C PRO A 244 -9.12 14.92 -21.50
N GLU A 245 -8.84 15.33 -22.73
CA GLU A 245 -9.89 15.61 -23.71
C GLU A 245 -10.78 14.36 -23.84
N GLU A 246 -12.10 14.54 -23.81
CA GLU A 246 -13.05 13.43 -23.90
C GLU A 246 -12.78 12.61 -25.18
N GLY A 247 -12.23 11.40 -25.06
CA GLY A 247 -12.05 10.53 -26.22
C GLY A 247 -11.00 9.42 -26.16
N GLU A 248 -10.06 9.44 -25.21
CA GLU A 248 -9.04 8.38 -25.10
C GLU A 248 -9.25 7.54 -23.84
N ALA A 249 -10.03 6.47 -23.98
CA ALA A 249 -10.15 5.35 -23.05
C ALA A 249 -9.59 4.08 -23.69
#